data_AF-A0A7R9G6N3-F1
#
_entry.id   AF-A0A7R9G6N3-F1
#
_cell.length_a   1.000
_cell.length_b   1.000
_cell.length_c   1.000
_cell.angle_alpha   90.00
_cell.angle_beta   90.00
_cell.angle_gamma   90.00
#
_symmetry.space_group_name_H-M   'P 1'
#
loop_
_entity.id
_entity.type
_entity.pdbx_description
1 polymer ?
#
loop_
_entity_poly.entity_id
_entity_poly.type
_entity_poly.pdbx_seq_one_letter_code
_entity_poly.pdbx_strand_id
1 'polypeptide(L)'
;MEEAKKGEHPSYFKLHFLTIDKLSLVLMLYVLVKGTIYVTGDCQGEHPSYFKLHLNSHRRVETIVCYTERKIDVNNMIRLFGKHERLLNNFVTRFESGGITDLYEYFSEPWCMLIFQDHFDQLENDIRSFLLSPTSCPDKNILADIYKACEENRWNK
;
A
#
# COMPACT_ATOMS: atom_id res chain seq x y z
N MET A 1 -39.96 -21.34 -41.69
CA MET A 1 -40.08 -21.46 -40.23
C MET A 1 -38.67 -21.73 -39.74
N GLU A 2 -37.99 -20.64 -39.40
CA GLU A 2 -36.55 -20.59 -39.14
C GLU A 2 -36.37 -20.45 -37.63
N GLU A 3 -35.63 -21.40 -37.05
CA GLU A 3 -35.36 -21.49 -35.62
C GLU A 3 -34.48 -20.31 -35.18
N ALA A 4 -35.01 -19.47 -34.28
CA ALA A 4 -34.25 -18.41 -33.65
C ALA A 4 -33.25 -19.02 -32.65
N LYS A 5 -31.97 -19.04 -33.04
CA LYS A 5 -30.85 -19.37 -32.15
C LYS A 5 -30.85 -18.41 -30.96
N LYS A 6 -30.99 -18.99 -29.77
CA LYS A 6 -30.84 -18.35 -28.46
C LYS A 6 -29.38 -17.93 -28.33
N GLY A 7 -29.09 -16.66 -28.61
CA GLY A 7 -27.77 -16.06 -28.39
C GLY A 7 -27.43 -16.11 -26.91
N GLU A 8 -26.35 -16.80 -26.57
CA GLU A 8 -25.73 -16.75 -25.24
C GLU A 8 -25.33 -15.30 -24.94
N HIS A 9 -25.87 -14.74 -23.87
CA HIS A 9 -25.43 -13.45 -23.33
C HIS A 9 -24.00 -13.59 -22.81
N PRO A 10 -23.03 -12.78 -23.27
CA PRO A 10 -21.71 -12.76 -22.66
C PRO A 10 -21.86 -12.23 -21.23
N SER A 11 -21.43 -13.06 -20.29
CA SER A 11 -21.42 -12.80 -18.86
C SER A 11 -20.81 -11.42 -18.58
N TYR A 12 -21.54 -10.57 -17.86
CA TYR A 12 -21.16 -9.19 -17.54
C TYR A 12 -19.74 -9.12 -16.93
N PHE A 13 -18.75 -8.64 -17.71
CA PHE A 13 -17.42 -8.32 -17.20
C PHE A 13 -17.52 -7.06 -16.32
N LYS A 14 -17.31 -7.22 -15.01
CA LYS A 14 -17.39 -6.13 -14.04
C LYS A 14 -16.02 -5.49 -13.88
N LEU A 15 -15.83 -4.34 -14.51
CA LEU A 15 -14.61 -3.55 -14.42
C LEU A 15 -14.58 -2.77 -13.10
N HIS A 16 -13.51 -2.91 -12.33
CA HIS A 16 -13.35 -2.19 -11.06
C HIS A 16 -12.37 -1.01 -11.24
N PHE A 17 -12.84 0.21 -10.96
CA PHE A 17 -12.02 1.42 -10.91
C PHE A 17 -12.03 1.97 -9.49
N LEU A 18 -10.84 2.14 -8.91
CA LEU A 18 -10.66 2.66 -7.55
C LEU A 18 -9.58 3.73 -7.57
N THR A 19 -9.92 4.93 -7.07
CA THR A 19 -8.95 5.99 -6.77
C THR A 19 -9.07 6.33 -5.28
N ILE A 20 -7.95 6.32 -4.57
CA ILE A 20 -7.89 6.72 -3.16
C ILE A 20 -6.87 7.84 -3.06
N ASP A 21 -7.31 9.04 -2.70
CA ASP A 21 -6.48 10.24 -2.60
C ASP A 21 -6.86 11.11 -1.39
N LYS A 22 -5.92 11.94 -0.93
CA LYS A 22 -6.15 12.90 0.15
C LYS A 22 -6.79 14.17 -0.41
N LEU A 23 -8.12 14.30 -0.30
CA LEU A 23 -8.85 15.51 -0.69
C LEU A 23 -8.52 16.70 0.25
N SER A 24 -7.60 17.59 -0.15
CA SER A 24 -7.49 18.93 0.45
C SER A 24 -7.02 19.95 -0.59
N LEU A 25 -7.97 20.78 -1.04
CA LEU A 25 -7.82 21.76 -2.14
C LEU A 25 -6.74 22.84 -1.92
N VAL A 26 -6.26 23.04 -0.69
CA VAL A 26 -5.27 24.08 -0.36
C VAL A 26 -3.83 23.54 -0.36
N LEU A 27 -3.63 22.22 -0.33
CA LEU A 27 -2.31 21.56 -0.39
C LEU A 27 -1.94 21.04 -1.79
N MET A 28 -2.92 20.98 -2.71
CA MET A 28 -2.78 20.39 -4.05
C MET A 28 -1.73 21.09 -4.93
N LEU A 29 -1.35 22.34 -4.69
CA LEU A 29 -0.28 23.01 -5.46
C LEU A 29 1.12 22.79 -4.89
N TYR A 30 1.26 22.41 -3.61
CA TYR A 30 2.56 22.40 -2.93
C TYR A 30 3.12 20.99 -2.68
N VAL A 31 2.27 19.96 -2.58
CA VAL A 31 2.70 18.58 -2.29
C VAL A 31 2.69 17.66 -3.53
N LEU A 32 1.93 18.00 -4.58
CA LEU A 32 1.72 17.15 -5.76
C LEU A 32 2.96 16.93 -6.67
N VAL A 33 4.14 17.43 -6.32
CA VAL A 33 5.37 17.31 -7.16
C VAL A 33 6.51 16.57 -6.46
N LYS A 34 6.38 16.19 -5.18
CA LYS A 34 7.44 15.44 -4.46
C LYS A 34 6.96 14.07 -4.02
N GLY A 35 7.11 13.09 -4.91
CA GLY A 35 6.80 11.70 -4.65
C GLY A 35 7.33 10.80 -5.76
N THR A 36 7.22 9.49 -5.57
CA THR A 36 7.63 8.49 -6.57
C THR A 36 6.44 7.63 -6.94
N ILE A 37 6.25 7.41 -8.24
CA ILE A 37 5.15 6.64 -8.79
C ILE A 37 5.68 5.27 -9.24
N TYR A 38 4.98 4.22 -8.84
CA TYR A 38 5.24 2.84 -9.20
C TYR A 38 4.03 2.27 -9.94
N VAL A 39 4.26 1.65 -11.10
CA VAL A 39 3.19 1.20 -12.00
C VAL A 39 3.48 -0.23 -12.45
N THR A 40 2.44 -1.08 -12.46
CA THR A 40 2.47 -2.41 -13.08
C THR A 40 1.24 -2.60 -13.96
N GLY A 41 1.37 -3.47 -14.96
CA GLY A 41 0.30 -3.80 -15.91
C GLY A 41 0.00 -2.68 -16.92
N ASP A 42 -1.08 -2.87 -17.68
CA ASP A 42 -1.51 -1.97 -18.76
C ASP A 42 -3.05 -1.86 -18.78
N CYS A 43 -3.54 -0.77 -19.38
CA CYS A 43 -4.94 -0.48 -19.57
C CYS A 43 -5.46 -0.78 -20.99
N GLN A 44 -4.59 -1.08 -21.96
CA GLN A 44 -4.97 -1.21 -23.38
C GLN A 44 -5.20 -2.66 -23.87
N GLY A 45 -5.11 -3.67 -23.00
CA GLY A 45 -5.31 -5.08 -23.35
C GLY A 45 -6.75 -5.59 -23.19
N GLU A 46 -7.04 -6.77 -23.75
CA GLU A 46 -8.32 -7.48 -23.57
C GLU A 46 -8.64 -7.77 -22.10
N HIS A 47 -7.62 -7.96 -21.27
CA HIS A 47 -7.73 -8.15 -19.82
C HIS A 47 -6.89 -7.08 -19.09
N PRO A 48 -7.46 -5.90 -18.79
CA PRO A 48 -6.70 -4.84 -18.15
C PRO A 48 -6.27 -5.21 -16.72
N SER A 49 -5.04 -4.82 -16.37
CA SER A 49 -4.42 -5.10 -15.06
C SER A 49 -3.56 -3.93 -14.58
N TYR A 50 -3.99 -2.71 -14.87
CA TYR A 50 -3.27 -1.51 -14.47
C TYR A 50 -3.35 -1.29 -12.95
N PHE A 51 -2.21 -1.09 -12.32
CA PHE A 51 -2.08 -0.70 -10.92
C PHE A 51 -1.04 0.41 -10.83
N LYS A 52 -1.41 1.53 -10.20
CA LYS A 52 -0.52 2.62 -9.85
C LYS A 52 -0.52 2.86 -8.34
N LEU A 53 0.68 2.87 -7.77
CA LEU A 53 0.95 3.24 -6.39
C LEU A 53 1.82 4.50 -6.36
N HIS A 54 1.37 5.53 -5.64
CA HIS A 54 2.13 6.76 -5.44
C HIS A 54 2.56 6.87 -3.98
N LEU A 55 3.86 7.07 -3.77
CA LEU A 55 4.45 7.38 -2.48
C LEU A 55 4.77 8.88 -2.41
N ASN A 56 4.40 9.53 -1.32
CA ASN A 56 4.78 10.91 -1.06
C ASN A 56 6.26 11.05 -0.70
N SER A 57 6.72 12.28 -0.45
CA SER A 57 8.10 12.60 -0.05
C SER A 57 8.58 11.89 1.23
N HIS A 58 7.66 11.40 2.07
CA HIS A 58 7.94 10.66 3.30
C HIS A 58 7.81 9.15 3.11
N ARG A 59 7.79 8.67 1.86
CA ARG A 59 7.65 7.25 1.49
C ARG A 59 6.40 6.58 2.06
N ARG A 60 5.32 7.34 2.21
CA ARG A 60 3.99 6.83 2.58
C ARG A 60 3.07 6.79 1.38
N VAL A 61 2.21 5.78 1.32
CA VAL A 61 1.20 5.65 0.27
C VAL A 61 0.23 6.82 0.34
N GLU A 62 0.12 7.56 -0.75
CA GLU A 62 -0.74 8.73 -0.89
C GLU A 62 -1.76 8.59 -2.03
N THR A 63 -1.48 7.74 -3.01
CA THR A 63 -2.46 7.47 -4.07
C THR A 63 -2.39 6.02 -4.49
N ILE A 64 -3.55 5.39 -4.61
CA ILE A 64 -3.72 4.07 -5.20
C ILE A 64 -4.72 4.22 -6.34
N VAL A 65 -4.34 3.77 -7.53
CA VAL A 65 -5.23 3.68 -8.69
C VAL A 65 -5.21 2.25 -9.20
N CYS A 66 -6.37 1.60 -9.12
CA CYS A 66 -6.55 0.24 -9.61
C CYS A 66 -7.53 0.25 -10.78
N TYR A 67 -7.17 -0.44 -11.85
CA TYR A 67 -8.02 -0.69 -12.99
C TYR A 67 -7.84 -2.14 -13.44
N THR A 68 -8.82 -2.98 -13.12
CA THR A 68 -8.75 -4.42 -13.41
C THR A 68 -10.12 -5.08 -13.53
N GLU A 69 -10.14 -6.22 -14.22
CA GLU A 69 -11.25 -7.19 -14.22
C GLU A 69 -11.16 -8.18 -13.06
N ARG A 70 -9.99 -8.30 -12.41
CA ARG A 70 -9.80 -9.19 -11.26
C ARG A 70 -10.67 -8.71 -10.10
N LYS A 71 -11.18 -9.66 -9.31
CA LYS A 71 -11.89 -9.31 -8.06
C LYS A 71 -10.89 -8.71 -7.09
N ILE A 72 -11.07 -7.44 -6.76
CA ILE A 72 -10.29 -6.74 -5.74
C ILE A 72 -11.15 -6.46 -4.52
N ASP A 73 -10.56 -6.62 -3.33
CA ASP A 73 -11.16 -6.12 -2.10
C ASP A 73 -10.75 -4.66 -1.92
N VAL A 74 -11.71 -3.77 -2.14
CA VAL A 74 -11.53 -2.32 -2.02
C VAL A 74 -11.09 -1.94 -0.60
N ASN A 75 -11.59 -2.62 0.43
CA ASN A 75 -11.22 -2.31 1.81
C ASN A 75 -9.75 -2.63 2.08
N ASN A 76 -9.24 -3.71 1.48
CA ASN A 76 -7.82 -4.06 1.59
C ASN A 76 -6.94 -2.98 0.96
N MET A 77 -7.34 -2.47 -0.21
CA MET A 77 -6.62 -1.37 -0.86
C MET A 77 -6.66 -0.09 -0.03
N ILE A 78 -7.80 0.24 0.58
CA ILE A 78 -7.92 1.39 1.49
C ILE A 78 -6.95 1.29 2.66
N ARG A 79 -6.73 0.09 3.23
CA ARG A 79 -5.80 -0.10 4.36
C ARG A 79 -4.33 0.09 4.02
N LEU A 80 -3.95 0.08 2.74
CA LEU A 80 -2.60 0.43 2.30
C LEU A 80 -2.36 1.95 2.38
N PHE A 81 -3.41 2.76 2.32
CA PHE A 81 -3.31 4.21 2.34
C PHE A 81 -2.64 4.72 3.62
N GLY A 82 -1.70 5.65 3.47
CA GLY A 82 -0.93 6.22 4.58
C GLY A 82 0.15 5.30 5.16
N LYS A 83 0.19 4.01 4.81
CA LYS A 83 1.24 3.08 5.26
C LYS A 83 2.58 3.45 4.64
N HIS A 84 3.66 3.26 5.40
CA HIS A 84 5.02 3.52 4.93
C HIS A 84 5.56 2.33 4.14
N GLU A 85 6.34 2.56 3.08
CA GLU A 85 6.83 1.50 2.17
C GLU A 85 7.57 0.35 2.89
N ARG A 86 8.30 0.66 3.96
CA ARG A 86 8.96 -0.36 4.81
C ARG A 86 8.00 -1.36 5.43
N LEU A 87 6.83 -0.92 5.89
CA LEU A 87 5.80 -1.81 6.41
C LEU A 87 5.24 -2.70 5.30
N LEU A 88 5.20 -2.16 4.07
CA LEU A 88 4.86 -2.89 2.86
C LEU A 88 6.06 -3.73 2.38
N ASN A 89 6.75 -4.40 3.31
CA ASN A 89 7.84 -5.34 3.05
C ASN A 89 9.00 -4.74 2.23
N ASN A 90 9.46 -3.55 2.62
CA ASN A 90 10.50 -2.77 1.93
C ASN A 90 10.20 -2.59 0.44
N PHE A 91 8.96 -2.16 0.16
CA PHE A 91 8.38 -2.11 -1.17
C PHE A 91 9.30 -1.44 -2.21
N VAL A 92 9.88 -0.28 -1.87
CA VAL A 92 10.71 0.48 -2.81
C VAL A 92 11.91 -0.33 -3.28
N THR A 93 12.64 -0.93 -2.33
CA THR A 93 13.83 -1.73 -2.63
C THR A 93 13.50 -2.92 -3.52
N ARG A 94 12.40 -3.63 -3.22
CA ARG A 94 11.98 -4.80 -4.01
C ARG A 94 11.48 -4.43 -5.40
N PHE A 95 10.79 -3.31 -5.53
CA PHE A 95 10.34 -2.82 -6.82
C PHE A 95 11.51 -2.42 -7.71
N GLU A 96 12.43 -1.61 -7.17
CA GLU A 96 13.60 -1.12 -7.90
C GLU A 96 14.57 -2.26 -8.28
N SER A 97 14.63 -3.33 -7.48
CA SER A 97 15.40 -4.53 -7.83
C SER A 97 14.72 -5.44 -8.84
N GLY A 98 13.53 -5.08 -9.36
CA GLY A 98 12.76 -5.89 -10.31
C GLY A 98 12.08 -7.12 -9.69
N GLY A 99 11.99 -7.20 -8.36
CA GLY A 99 11.34 -8.32 -7.66
C GLY A 99 9.82 -8.24 -7.62
N ILE A 100 9.24 -7.13 -8.08
CA ILE A 100 7.79 -6.90 -8.14
C ILE A 100 7.41 -6.68 -9.60
N THR A 101 6.67 -7.64 -10.17
CA THR A 101 6.20 -7.61 -11.56
C THR A 101 4.73 -7.25 -11.69
N ASP A 102 3.91 -7.65 -10.70
CA ASP A 102 2.48 -7.36 -10.62
C ASP A 102 2.12 -6.94 -9.19
N LEU A 103 1.63 -5.71 -9.02
CA LEU A 103 1.22 -5.18 -7.71
C LEU A 103 -0.01 -5.88 -7.14
N TYR A 104 -0.91 -6.41 -7.97
CA TYR A 104 -2.05 -7.18 -7.48
C TYR A 104 -1.60 -8.48 -6.84
N GLU A 105 -0.64 -9.19 -7.45
CA GLU A 105 -0.07 -10.42 -6.89
C GLU A 105 0.74 -10.13 -5.63
N TYR A 106 1.57 -9.07 -5.66
CA TYR A 106 2.39 -8.66 -4.52
C TYR A 106 1.56 -8.37 -3.27
N PHE A 107 0.46 -7.62 -3.39
CA PHE A 107 -0.44 -7.33 -2.28
C PHE A 107 -1.42 -8.46 -1.95
N SER A 108 -1.43 -9.54 -2.74
CA SER A 108 -2.16 -10.77 -2.43
C SER A 108 -1.32 -11.76 -1.61
N GLU A 109 -0.03 -11.49 -1.39
CA GLU A 109 0.84 -12.35 -0.60
C GLU A 109 0.38 -12.46 0.88
N PRO A 110 0.59 -13.60 1.56
CA PRO A 110 0.08 -13.84 2.91
C PRO A 110 0.51 -12.82 3.97
N TRP A 111 1.69 -12.21 3.84
CA TRP A 111 2.14 -11.18 4.80
C TRP A 111 1.26 -9.93 4.75
N CYS A 112 0.68 -9.61 3.59
CA CYS A 112 -0.15 -8.43 3.41
C CYS A 112 -1.51 -8.59 4.09
N MET A 113 -1.99 -9.84 4.23
CA MET A 113 -3.24 -10.16 4.91
C MET A 113 -3.30 -9.67 6.36
N LEU A 114 -2.14 -9.55 7.03
CA LEU A 114 -2.06 -9.00 8.38
C LEU A 114 -2.34 -7.49 8.39
N ILE A 115 -1.83 -6.76 7.39
CA ILE A 115 -2.05 -5.31 7.22
C ILE A 115 -3.53 -5.04 6.92
N PHE A 116 -4.20 -5.99 6.28
CA PHE A 116 -5.62 -5.86 5.95
C PHE A 116 -6.58 -6.14 7.11
N GLN A 117 -6.09 -6.58 8.27
CA GLN A 117 -6.94 -6.80 9.44
C GLN A 117 -7.41 -5.47 10.04
N ASP A 118 -8.67 -5.41 10.47
CA ASP A 118 -9.26 -4.21 11.11
C ASP A 118 -8.50 -3.74 12.35
N HIS A 119 -7.95 -4.68 13.10
CA HIS A 119 -7.28 -4.42 14.37
C HIS A 119 -5.80 -4.04 14.19
N PHE A 120 -5.29 -4.06 12.94
CA PHE A 120 -3.88 -3.79 12.69
C PHE A 120 -3.50 -2.36 13.06
N ASP A 121 -4.38 -1.38 12.81
CA ASP A 121 -4.15 0.00 13.20
C ASP A 121 -4.08 0.17 14.72
N GLN A 122 -4.91 -0.58 15.47
CA GLN A 122 -4.86 -0.58 16.93
C GLN A 122 -3.55 -1.20 17.42
N LEU A 123 -3.14 -2.33 16.85
CA LEU A 123 -1.86 -2.96 17.17
C LEU A 123 -0.67 -2.02 16.88
N GLU A 124 -0.67 -1.33 15.73
CA GLU A 124 0.37 -0.37 15.37
C GLU A 124 0.43 0.78 16.40
N ASN A 125 -0.73 1.28 16.81
CA ASN A 125 -0.83 2.33 17.83
C ASN A 125 -0.40 1.85 19.22
N ASP A 126 -0.74 0.62 19.60
CA ASP A 126 -0.37 0.03 20.89
C ASP A 126 1.14 -0.18 20.96
N ILE A 127 1.76 -0.73 19.89
CA ILE A 127 3.21 -0.88 19.78
C ILE A 127 3.88 0.49 19.85
N ARG A 128 3.38 1.47 19.08
CA ARG A 128 3.95 2.83 19.08
C ARG A 128 3.86 3.46 20.47
N SER A 129 2.72 3.32 21.14
CA SER A 129 2.49 3.88 22.47
C SER A 129 3.39 3.20 23.51
N PHE A 130 3.53 1.87 23.43
CA PHE A 130 4.43 1.10 24.28
C PHE A 130 5.88 1.55 24.10
N LEU A 131 6.36 1.67 22.86
CA LEU A 131 7.75 2.08 22.56
C LEU A 131 8.06 3.51 22.97
N LEU A 132 7.06 4.40 22.91
CA LEU A 132 7.17 5.80 23.34
C LEU A 132 6.90 6.00 24.83
N SER A 133 6.35 5.00 25.51
CA SER A 133 6.02 5.10 26.93
C SER A 133 7.28 5.36 27.75
N PRO A 134 7.21 6.27 28.74
CA PRO A 134 8.33 6.49 29.65
C PRO A 134 8.58 5.21 30.45
N THR A 135 9.84 4.84 30.55
CA THR A 135 10.29 3.78 31.46
C THR A 135 10.23 4.29 32.92
N SER A 136 10.63 3.46 33.88
CA SER A 136 10.72 3.83 35.30
C SER A 136 11.54 5.12 35.56
N CYS A 137 12.33 5.55 34.57
CA CYS A 137 13.01 6.85 34.55
C CYS A 137 12.23 7.84 33.66
N PRO A 138 11.79 9.01 34.17
CA PRO A 138 10.93 9.96 33.45
C PRO A 138 11.53 10.56 32.17
N ASP A 139 12.85 10.54 32.01
CA ASP A 139 13.56 11.08 30.83
C ASP A 139 14.00 10.01 29.82
N LYS A 140 13.57 8.74 29.99
CA LYS A 140 13.98 7.63 29.13
C LYS A 140 12.78 6.82 28.67
N ASN A 141 12.63 6.64 27.36
CA ASN A 141 11.73 5.65 26.78
C ASN A 141 12.56 4.51 26.17
N ILE A 142 11.90 3.38 25.92
CA ILE A 142 12.55 2.17 25.39
C ILE A 142 13.29 2.48 24.07
N LEU A 143 12.74 3.37 23.24
CA LEU A 143 13.41 3.80 22.01
C LEU A 143 14.72 4.52 22.26
N ALA A 144 14.79 5.42 23.24
CA ALA A 144 16.04 6.11 23.59
C ALA A 144 17.13 5.12 24.05
N ASP A 145 16.75 4.11 24.82
CA ASP A 145 17.68 3.06 25.26
C ASP A 145 18.15 2.21 24.08
N ILE A 146 17.26 1.86 23.14
CA ILE A 146 17.62 1.16 21.89
C ILE A 146 18.54 2.01 21.03
N TYR A 147 18.24 3.30 20.82
CA TYR A 147 19.09 4.21 20.04
C TYR A 147 20.49 4.29 20.63
N LYS A 148 20.59 4.46 21.95
CA LYS A 148 21.86 4.48 22.67
C LYS A 148 22.62 3.16 22.50
N ALA A 149 21.95 2.02 22.68
CA ALA A 149 22.56 0.71 22.48
C ALA A 149 23.01 0.49 21.02
N CYS A 150 22.27 1.02 20.03
CA CYS A 150 22.66 0.97 18.63
C CYS A 150 23.90 1.82 18.33
N GLU A 151 24.00 3.02 18.92
CA GLU A 151 25.18 3.90 18.80
C GLU A 151 26.42 3.27 19.44
N GLU A 152 26.27 2.72 20.65
CA GLU A 152 27.35 2.08 21.40
C GLU A 152 27.91 0.84 20.67
N ASN A 153 27.05 0.07 20.01
CA ASN A 153 27.45 -1.15 19.32
C ASN A 153 27.99 -0.93 17.90
N ARG A 154 28.11 0.32 17.41
CA ARG A 154 28.62 0.67 16.06
C ARG A 154 28.26 -0.38 15.01
N TRP A 155 26.97 -0.69 14.87
CA TRP A 155 26.51 -1.57 13.80
C TRP A 155 26.73 -0.86 12.47
N ASN A 156 27.94 -1.00 11.93
CA ASN A 156 28.34 -0.52 10.62
C ASN A 156 27.46 -1.22 9.58
N LYS A 157 26.83 -0.40 8.73
CA LYS A 157 26.34 -0.86 7.43
C LYS A 157 27.48 -1.38 6.56
#